data_AF-A0A9D8RS97-F1
#
_entry.id   AF-A0A9D8RS97-F1
#
_cell.length_a   1.000
_cell.length_b   1.000
_cell.length_c   1.000
_cell.angle_alpha   90.00
_cell.angle_beta   90.00
_cell.angle_gamma   90.00
#
_symmetry.space_group_name_H-M   'P 1'
#
loop_
_entity.id
_entity.type
_entity.pdbx_description
1 polymer ?
#
loop_
_entity_poly.entity_id
_entity_poly.type
_entity_poly.pdbx_seq_one_letter_code
_entity_poly.pdbx_strand_id
1 'polypeptide(L)'
;MKIFECKDLPIKVFGLMNFYKNGSLMRLPEEMMEKMPQLRQFGSRSTGGRIGFRTNTKNLYVKLVSKTFIRDSFTPQTASSGLDVYIGERTEGKFLGTVFPTGLRGTNPNE
;
A
#
# COMPACT_ATOMS: atom_id res chain seq x y z
N MET A 1 4.79 21.68 4.79
CA MET A 1 4.76 20.22 4.57
C MET A 1 4.59 19.96 3.09
N LYS A 2 5.42 19.13 2.46
CA LYS A 2 5.24 18.73 1.05
C LYS A 2 4.48 17.40 1.01
N ILE A 3 3.44 17.31 0.18
CA ILE A 3 2.64 16.10 -0.01
C ILE A 3 3.02 15.52 -1.36
N PHE A 4 3.22 14.21 -1.40
CA PHE A 4 3.49 13.47 -2.61
C PHE A 4 2.51 12.31 -2.71
N GLU A 5 1.95 12.11 -3.89
CA GLU A 5 1.28 10.87 -4.25
C GLU A 5 2.31 9.81 -4.64
N CYS A 6 1.97 8.54 -4.51
CA CYS A 6 2.89 7.44 -4.85
C CYS A 6 3.34 7.41 -6.33
N LYS A 7 2.69 8.19 -7.20
CA LYS A 7 3.04 8.36 -8.63
C LYS A 7 4.02 9.51 -8.88
N ASP A 8 4.25 10.39 -7.89
CA ASP A 8 5.08 11.58 -8.06
C ASP A 8 6.56 11.24 -8.04
N LEU A 9 7.36 11.92 -8.85
CA LEU A 9 8.82 11.82 -8.74
C LEU A 9 9.30 12.48 -7.43
N PRO A 10 10.29 11.91 -6.72
CA PRO A 10 11.14 10.77 -7.07
C PRO A 10 10.66 9.40 -6.52
N ILE A 11 9.38 9.26 -6.17
CA ILE A 11 8.82 8.01 -5.62
C ILE A 11 8.72 6.94 -6.71
N LYS A 12 9.03 5.70 -6.34
CA LYS A 12 8.94 4.53 -7.21
C LYS A 12 8.06 3.45 -6.61
N VAL A 13 7.27 2.80 -7.46
CA VAL A 13 6.40 1.67 -7.09
C VAL A 13 6.91 0.40 -7.75
N PHE A 14 6.95 -0.69 -6.99
CA PHE A 14 7.49 -1.98 -7.39
C PHE A 14 6.46 -3.07 -7.14
N GLY A 15 6.45 -4.12 -7.98
CA GLY A 15 5.64 -5.32 -7.76
C GLY A 15 4.16 -5.18 -8.13
N LEU A 16 3.73 -4.06 -8.71
CA LEU A 16 2.36 -3.81 -9.18
C LEU A 16 2.38 -3.58 -10.70
N MET A 17 1.85 -4.53 -11.47
CA MET A 17 2.10 -4.60 -12.91
C MET A 17 1.62 -3.37 -13.70
N ASN A 18 0.45 -2.85 -13.37
CA ASN A 18 -0.19 -1.80 -14.16
C ASN A 18 -0.07 -0.41 -13.55
N PHE A 19 0.68 -0.24 -12.45
CA PHE A 19 0.75 1.03 -11.72
C PHE A 19 1.14 2.21 -12.62
N TYR A 20 2.20 2.07 -13.42
CA TYR A 20 2.65 3.13 -14.33
C TYR A 20 1.83 3.23 -15.62
N LYS A 21 1.00 2.22 -15.93
CA LYS A 21 0.13 2.24 -17.11
C LYS A 21 -1.18 2.97 -16.84
N ASN A 22 -1.78 2.75 -15.67
CA ASN A 22 -3.12 3.27 -15.35
C ASN A 22 -3.34 3.62 -13.87
N GLY A 23 -2.30 3.66 -13.05
CA GLY A 23 -2.39 3.95 -11.62
C GLY A 23 -2.95 2.80 -10.78
N SER A 24 -3.20 1.62 -11.35
CA SER A 24 -3.77 0.50 -10.60
C SER A 24 -2.80 -0.01 -9.55
N LEU A 25 -3.31 -0.16 -8.33
CA LEU A 25 -2.62 -0.81 -7.21
C LEU A 25 -2.89 -2.32 -7.14
N MET A 26 -3.59 -2.88 -8.13
CA MET A 26 -3.84 -4.33 -8.21
C MET A 26 -2.57 -5.06 -8.63
N ARG A 27 -2.34 -6.23 -8.03
CA ARG A 27 -1.21 -7.10 -8.37
C ARG A 27 -1.29 -7.61 -9.81
N LEU A 28 -2.48 -8.02 -10.25
CA LEU A 28 -2.70 -8.59 -11.58
C LEU A 28 -3.55 -7.68 -12.48
N PRO A 29 -3.37 -7.76 -13.81
CA PRO A 29 -4.28 -7.15 -14.78
C PRO A 29 -5.69 -7.72 -14.70
N GLU A 30 -6.66 -6.89 -15.08
CA GLU A 30 -8.08 -7.27 -15.15
C GLU A 30 -8.32 -8.52 -16.01
N GLU A 31 -7.73 -8.55 -17.21
CA GLU A 31 -7.82 -9.68 -18.15
C GLU A 31 -7.35 -11.01 -17.52
N MET A 32 -6.33 -10.98 -16.66
CA MET A 32 -5.85 -12.18 -15.97
C MET A 32 -6.81 -12.63 -14.87
N MET A 33 -7.44 -11.68 -14.18
CA MET A 33 -8.44 -11.98 -13.15
C MET A 33 -9.75 -12.51 -13.73
N GLU A 34 -10.13 -12.08 -14.93
CA GLU A 34 -11.32 -12.58 -15.64
C GLU A 34 -11.19 -14.06 -16.04
N LYS A 35 -9.97 -14.54 -16.29
CA LYS A 35 -9.70 -15.96 -16.59
C LYS A 35 -9.88 -16.88 -15.37
N MET A 36 -9.82 -16.33 -14.15
CA MET A 36 -9.93 -17.07 -12.90
C MET A 36 -10.83 -16.30 -11.90
N PRO A 37 -12.12 -16.12 -12.20
CA PRO A 37 -13.01 -15.25 -11.43
C PRO A 37 -13.11 -15.68 -9.95
N GLN A 38 -13.03 -16.97 -9.66
CA GLN A 38 -13.04 -17.53 -8.31
C GLN A 38 -11.82 -17.13 -7.47
N LEU A 39 -10.72 -16.70 -8.10
CA LEU A 39 -9.49 -16.24 -7.43
C LEU A 39 -9.27 -14.73 -7.56
N ARG A 40 -10.21 -13.99 -8.14
CA ARG A 40 -10.10 -12.55 -8.43
C ARG A 40 -9.59 -11.73 -7.25
N GLN A 41 -10.09 -12.04 -6.05
CA GLN A 41 -9.71 -11.32 -4.82
C GLN A 41 -8.20 -11.32 -4.53
N PHE A 42 -7.45 -12.32 -4.99
CA PHE A 42 -5.99 -12.38 -4.79
C PHE A 42 -5.23 -11.53 -5.81
N GLY A 43 -5.77 -11.41 -7.03
CA GLY A 43 -5.22 -10.54 -8.06
C GLY A 43 -5.50 -9.06 -7.80
N SER A 44 -6.62 -8.74 -7.18
CA SER A 44 -7.05 -7.36 -6.91
C SER A 44 -6.37 -6.73 -5.69
N ARG A 45 -5.70 -7.52 -4.84
CA ARG A 45 -4.93 -7.02 -3.69
C ARG A 45 -3.58 -6.46 -4.15
N SER A 46 -2.99 -5.58 -3.36
CA SER A 46 -1.67 -4.98 -3.61
C SER A 46 -0.50 -5.81 -3.06
N THR A 47 -0.72 -7.10 -2.79
CA THR A 47 0.28 -7.99 -2.17
C THR A 47 1.59 -8.01 -2.96
N GLY A 48 2.72 -7.78 -2.28
CA GLY A 48 4.06 -7.69 -2.88
C GLY A 48 4.39 -6.31 -3.47
N GLY A 49 3.39 -5.43 -3.56
CA GLY A 49 3.53 -4.03 -3.91
C GLY A 49 4.37 -3.28 -2.87
N ARG A 50 5.33 -2.48 -3.35
CA ARG A 50 6.26 -1.73 -2.50
C ARG A 50 6.44 -0.33 -3.05
N ILE A 51 6.55 0.65 -2.16
CA ILE A 51 6.84 2.04 -2.50
C ILE A 51 8.25 2.34 -1.98
N GLY A 52 9.11 2.93 -2.82
CA GLY A 52 10.47 3.28 -2.46
C GLY A 52 10.80 4.71 -2.87
N PHE A 53 11.45 5.44 -1.98
CA PHE A 53 11.93 6.80 -2.21
C PHE A 53 13.11 7.08 -1.28
N ARG A 54 13.86 8.15 -1.58
CA ARG A 54 14.93 8.66 -0.71
C ARG A 54 14.58 10.08 -0.30
N THR A 55 14.85 10.40 0.96
CA THR A 55 14.58 11.71 1.54
C THR A 55 15.57 11.98 2.66
N ASN A 56 15.83 13.26 2.93
CA ASN A 56 16.59 13.73 4.08
C ASN A 56 15.67 14.29 5.19
N THR A 57 14.35 14.10 5.07
CA THR A 57 13.40 14.54 6.10
C THR A 57 13.68 13.83 7.42
N LYS A 58 13.52 14.56 8.52
CA LYS A 58 13.54 13.97 9.87
C LYS A 58 12.19 13.38 10.28
N ASN A 59 11.11 13.83 9.62
CA ASN A 59 9.74 13.43 9.91
C ASN A 59 9.07 12.89 8.64
N LEU A 60 8.57 11.66 8.70
CA LEU A 60 7.83 11.01 7.62
C LEU A 60 6.38 10.81 8.06
N TYR A 61 5.44 11.28 7.24
CA TYR A 61 4.01 11.07 7.42
C TYR A 61 3.51 10.25 6.24
N VAL A 62 2.76 9.19 6.51
CA VAL A 62 2.20 8.29 5.49
C VAL A 62 0.70 8.23 5.68
N LYS A 63 -0.03 8.56 4.62
CA LYS A 63 -1.49 8.43 4.58
C LYS A 63 -1.85 7.28 3.65
N LEU A 64 -2.58 6.31 4.18
CA LEU A 64 -3.14 5.21 3.41
C LEU A 64 -4.65 5.40 3.29
N VAL A 65 -5.15 5.36 2.05
CA VAL A 65 -6.59 5.36 1.77
C VAL A 65 -6.90 4.06 1.04
N SER A 66 -7.75 3.24 1.64
CA SER A 66 -8.25 2.03 0.99
C SER A 66 -9.70 2.22 0.58
N LYS A 67 -10.02 1.83 -0.66
CA LYS A 67 -11.41 1.86 -1.17
C LYS A 67 -12.30 0.86 -0.41
N THR A 68 -11.71 -0.24 0.04
CA THR A 68 -12.40 -1.29 0.79
C THR A 68 -11.64 -1.60 2.08
N PHE A 69 -12.37 -1.89 3.14
CA PHE A 69 -11.83 -2.33 4.41
C PHE A 69 -12.35 -3.73 4.67
N ILE A 70 -11.50 -4.75 4.51
CA ILE A 70 -11.84 -6.13 4.81
C ILE A 70 -10.91 -6.56 5.93
N ARG A 71 -11.48 -6.76 7.12
CA ARG A 71 -10.78 -7.37 8.24
C ARG A 71 -10.79 -8.87 8.04
N ASP A 72 -9.64 -9.43 7.76
CA ASP A 72 -9.46 -10.87 7.74
C ASP A 72 -9.31 -11.35 9.19
N SER A 73 -10.18 -12.26 9.63
CA SER A 73 -10.34 -12.61 11.05
C SER A 73 -9.12 -13.33 11.63
N PHE A 74 -8.28 -13.91 10.77
CA PHE A 74 -7.12 -14.70 11.18
C PHE A 74 -5.79 -14.01 10.88
N THR A 75 -5.83 -12.75 10.43
CA THR A 75 -4.62 -11.95 10.19
C THR A 75 -4.68 -10.61 10.90
N PRO A 76 -3.55 -10.10 11.42
CA PRO A 76 -3.50 -8.74 11.93
C PRO A 76 -3.90 -7.73 10.85
N GLN A 77 -4.58 -6.65 11.27
CA GLN A 77 -5.05 -5.60 10.35
C GLN A 77 -3.92 -5.03 9.47
N THR A 78 -2.72 -4.95 10.04
CA THR A 78 -1.48 -4.51 9.38
C THR A 78 -1.12 -5.40 8.20
N ALA A 79 -1.29 -6.72 8.35
CA ALA A 79 -1.03 -7.70 7.29
C ALA A 79 -2.14 -7.71 6.23
N SER A 80 -3.40 -7.47 6.63
CA SER A 80 -4.54 -7.56 5.70
C SER A 80 -4.68 -6.32 4.81
N SER A 81 -4.44 -5.12 5.35
CA SER A 81 -4.64 -3.86 4.60
C SER A 81 -3.73 -2.71 5.04
N GLY A 82 -2.61 -3.01 5.70
CA GLY A 82 -1.63 -2.01 6.11
C GLY A 82 -0.44 -1.87 5.16
N LEU A 83 0.48 -1.02 5.59
CA LEU A 83 1.80 -0.79 5.03
C LEU A 83 2.81 -0.89 6.15
N ASP A 84 3.86 -1.68 5.96
CA ASP A 84 5.01 -1.66 6.84
C ASP A 84 6.07 -0.72 6.29
N VAL A 85 6.61 0.14 7.15
CA VAL A 85 7.57 1.18 6.82
C VAL A 85 8.95 0.73 7.26
N TYR A 86 9.89 0.69 6.32
CA TYR A 86 11.27 0.33 6.55
C TYR A 86 12.20 1.48 6.12
N ILE A 87 13.33 1.63 6.82
CA ILE A 87 14.41 2.56 6.47
C ILE A 87 15.72 1.80 6.23
N GLY A 88 16.49 2.26 5.24
CA GLY A 88 17.78 1.68 4.88
C GLY A 88 17.73 0.97 3.53
N GLU A 89 18.77 0.20 3.25
CA GLU A 89 18.87 -0.59 2.04
C GLU A 89 17.90 -1.79 2.08
N ARG A 90 17.43 -2.24 0.92
CA ARG A 90 16.31 -3.18 0.82
C ARG A 90 16.52 -4.50 1.56
N THR A 91 17.77 -4.98 1.61
CA THR A 91 18.16 -6.23 2.28
C THR A 91 18.44 -6.05 3.77
N GLU A 92 18.68 -4.81 4.22
CA GLU A 92 19.07 -4.46 5.59
C GLU A 92 18.08 -3.45 6.23
N GLY A 93 16.84 -3.44 5.71
CA GLY A 93 15.83 -2.48 6.11
C GLY A 93 15.48 -2.64 7.58
N LYS A 94 15.51 -1.54 8.33
CA LYS A 94 15.06 -1.47 9.71
C LYS A 94 13.59 -1.10 9.76
N PHE A 95 12.79 -1.88 10.46
CA PHE A 95 11.37 -1.59 10.67
C PHE A 95 11.21 -0.31 11.50
N LEU A 96 10.41 0.63 11.00
CA LEU A 96 10.08 1.88 11.68
C LEU A 96 8.67 1.87 12.28
N GLY A 97 7.75 1.13 11.68
CA GLY A 97 6.36 1.13 12.09
C GLY A 97 5.44 0.67 10.98
N THR A 98 4.14 0.73 11.25
CA THR A 98 3.10 0.25 10.35
C THR A 98 1.98 1.28 10.24
N VAL A 99 1.33 1.33 9.09
CA VAL A 99 0.26 2.27 8.76
C VAL A 99 -0.89 1.46 8.20
N PHE A 100 -2.03 1.46 8.88
CA PHE A 100 -3.18 0.66 8.47
C PHE A 100 -4.46 1.46 8.67
N PRO A 101 -5.49 1.19 7.85
CA PRO A 101 -6.80 1.80 8.07
C PRO A 101 -7.36 1.29 9.39
N THR A 102 -7.95 2.18 10.19
CA THR A 102 -8.62 1.83 11.46
C THR A 102 -10.10 1.50 11.26
N GLY A 103 -10.63 1.64 10.04
CA GLY A 103 -11.98 1.19 9.68
C GLY A 103 -13.13 2.11 10.13
N LEU A 104 -12.85 3.26 10.74
CA LEU A 104 -13.90 4.17 11.19
C LEU A 104 -14.36 5.10 10.05
N ARG A 105 -15.59 4.90 9.57
CA ARG A 105 -16.34 5.97 8.91
C ARG A 105 -16.79 6.95 9.99
N GLY A 106 -16.23 8.16 10.00
CA GLY A 106 -16.72 9.26 10.85
C GLY A 106 -15.94 9.57 12.12
N THR A 107 -14.75 9.02 12.33
CA THR A 107 -13.86 9.52 13.42
C THR A 107 -12.89 10.56 12.88
N ASN A 108 -12.92 11.74 13.51
CA ASN A 108 -12.06 12.87 13.19
C ASN A 108 -10.63 12.57 13.69
N PRO A 109 -9.57 12.70 12.87
CA PRO A 109 -8.20 12.36 13.28
C PRO A 109 -7.56 13.31 14.32
N ASN A 110 -8.32 14.26 14.88
CA ASN A 110 -7.91 15.15 15.96
C ASN A 110 -8.74 14.95 17.26
N GLU A 111 -9.46 13.84 17.38
CA GLU A 111 -10.01 13.33 18.66
C GLU A 111 -9.16 12.17 19.19
#